data_AF-A0AAP2GKE9-F1
#
_entry.id   AF-A0AAP2GKE9-F1
#
_cell.length_a   1.000
_cell.length_b   1.000
_cell.length_c   1.000
_cell.angle_alpha   90.00
_cell.angle_beta   90.00
_cell.angle_gamma   90.00
#
_symmetry.space_group_name_H-M   'P 1'
#
loop_
_entity.id
_entity.type
_entity.pdbx_description
1 polymer ?
#
loop_
_entity_poly.entity_id
_entity_poly.type
_entity_poly.pdbx_seq_one_letter_code
_entity_poly.pdbx_strand_id
1 'polypeptide(L)'
;MINPYFCYAFSFIAAIVTYLLGWSDLYPELSWSLLAFLLVTIGFHVYLGTRIRRPGNIFTSIAPFSEKGALRVTLFVYALWACEFMYAGGIPLMKLLLNQPYNYRTFGIPSLHVFIVTFSSFYTVCLFHLYLSSRRRIILVLYLVNLFAAILIYNRGMFLFNLSSSFFLLLMSVNRIPRIWWLALPVSLAVLLYLFGVLGSLRVSREARKPYTTELFMQTGRANHRFVTSHVPREYFWAYIYISSPLANLQHTVNTKDAGDPSVGKLAEMINNELLMDFISKRINTRFHLEPEKENTIPGPFNVSTVYARSFSYWGWAGMFLMACAVAAIPWLYMRTLPATSPFFLSGFSILCTMFLFLAFDNTIRFTGFSFQLLYPFLLHYLSKKFPETQKFFVNNKVTNP
;
A
#
# COMPACT_ATOMS: atom_id res chain seq x y z
N MET A 1 -15.79 0.85 -12.80
CA MET A 1 -14.97 2.08 -12.68
C MET A 1 -14.02 1.87 -11.51
N ILE A 2 -12.77 2.32 -11.59
CA ILE A 2 -11.82 2.13 -10.49
C ILE A 2 -11.77 3.43 -9.69
N ASN A 3 -11.97 3.30 -8.39
CA ASN A 3 -11.80 4.38 -7.42
C ASN A 3 -11.41 3.77 -6.07
N PRO A 4 -10.93 4.59 -5.12
CA PRO A 4 -10.47 4.11 -3.83
C PRO A 4 -11.54 3.34 -3.05
N TYR A 5 -12.82 3.74 -3.13
CA TYR A 5 -13.89 3.05 -2.42
C TYR A 5 -14.12 1.61 -2.91
N PHE A 6 -14.07 1.38 -4.23
CA PHE A 6 -14.13 0.02 -4.77
C PHE A 6 -12.87 -0.79 -4.45
N CYS A 7 -11.70 -0.16 -4.34
CA CYS A 7 -10.47 -0.84 -3.93
C CYS A 7 -10.56 -1.32 -2.47
N TYR A 8 -11.08 -0.47 -1.59
CA TYR A 8 -11.40 -0.85 -0.20
C TYR A 8 -12.37 -2.05 -0.18
N ALA A 9 -13.52 -1.94 -0.86
CA ALA A 9 -14.53 -3.00 -0.89
C ALA A 9 -13.95 -4.32 -1.43
N PHE A 10 -13.21 -4.28 -2.53
CA PHE A 10 -12.56 -5.45 -3.11
C PHE A 10 -11.57 -6.10 -2.14
N SER A 11 -10.71 -5.31 -1.49
CA SER A 11 -9.70 -5.84 -0.56
C SER A 11 -10.32 -6.55 0.65
N PHE A 12 -11.35 -5.97 1.26
CA PHE A 12 -12.03 -6.56 2.41
C PHE A 12 -12.88 -7.77 2.01
N ILE A 13 -13.54 -7.75 0.85
CA ILE A 13 -14.22 -8.95 0.31
C ILE A 13 -13.21 -10.07 0.09
N ALA A 14 -12.06 -9.79 -0.54
CA ALA A 14 -11.02 -10.77 -0.76
C ALA A 14 -10.48 -11.35 0.55
N ALA A 15 -10.27 -10.51 1.57
CA ALA A 15 -9.86 -10.94 2.90
C ALA A 15 -10.91 -11.86 3.55
N ILE A 16 -12.20 -11.48 3.53
CA ILE A 16 -13.31 -12.28 4.09
C ILE A 16 -13.44 -13.61 3.35
N VAL A 17 -13.50 -13.61 2.02
CA VAL A 17 -13.64 -14.84 1.23
C VAL A 17 -12.47 -15.78 1.49
N THR A 18 -11.25 -15.24 1.54
CA THR A 18 -10.06 -16.05 1.86
C THR A 18 -10.13 -16.59 3.28
N TYR A 19 -10.54 -15.79 4.25
CA TYR A 19 -10.71 -16.21 5.64
C TYR A 19 -11.66 -17.40 5.78
N LEU A 20 -12.81 -17.33 5.09
CA LEU A 20 -13.87 -18.34 5.12
C LEU A 20 -13.46 -19.69 4.50
N LEU A 21 -12.30 -19.77 3.81
CA LEU A 21 -11.75 -21.05 3.36
C LEU A 21 -11.34 -21.95 4.54
N GLY A 22 -11.06 -21.37 5.72
CA GLY A 22 -10.80 -22.13 6.96
C GLY A 22 -9.56 -23.04 6.88
N TRP A 23 -8.50 -22.60 6.20
CA TRP A 23 -7.29 -23.41 6.02
C TRP A 23 -6.33 -23.38 7.23
N SER A 24 -6.57 -22.54 8.24
CA SER A 24 -5.75 -22.45 9.45
C SER A 24 -6.58 -22.61 10.72
N ASP A 25 -6.12 -23.47 11.61
CA ASP A 25 -6.67 -23.67 12.97
C ASP A 25 -6.16 -22.61 13.96
N LEU A 26 -5.34 -21.66 13.49
CA LEU A 26 -4.84 -20.55 14.31
C LEU A 26 -5.90 -19.45 14.48
N TYR A 27 -6.84 -19.34 13.55
CA TYR A 27 -7.73 -18.20 13.46
C TYR A 27 -8.96 -18.34 14.36
N PRO A 28 -9.35 -17.27 15.09
CA PRO A 28 -10.60 -17.27 15.83
C PRO A 28 -11.81 -17.31 14.89
N GLU A 29 -12.98 -17.69 15.37
CA GLU A 29 -14.21 -17.53 14.58
C GLU A 29 -14.56 -16.05 14.42
N LEU A 30 -15.05 -15.67 13.24
CA LEU A 30 -15.51 -14.29 13.00
C LEU A 30 -16.82 -14.06 13.77
N SER A 31 -16.84 -13.05 14.63
CA SER A 31 -18.07 -12.67 15.32
C SER A 31 -19.05 -12.04 14.34
N TRP A 32 -20.35 -12.29 14.57
CA TRP A 32 -21.42 -11.68 13.78
C TRP A 32 -21.38 -10.14 13.80
N SER A 33 -20.96 -9.55 14.93
CA SER A 33 -20.78 -8.10 15.06
C SER A 33 -19.70 -7.57 14.12
N LEU A 34 -18.54 -8.24 14.03
CA LEU A 34 -17.46 -7.81 13.15
C LEU A 34 -17.85 -8.01 11.68
N LEU A 35 -18.46 -9.15 11.35
CA LEU A 35 -18.92 -9.42 10.00
C LEU A 35 -19.97 -8.39 9.55
N ALA A 36 -20.95 -8.08 10.40
CA ALA A 36 -21.96 -7.06 10.13
C ALA A 36 -21.33 -5.68 9.91
N PHE A 37 -20.39 -5.27 10.77
CA PHE A 37 -19.63 -4.03 10.62
C PHE A 37 -18.91 -3.97 9.25
N LEU A 38 -18.18 -5.03 8.88
CA LEU A 38 -17.46 -5.08 7.61
C LEU A 38 -18.42 -5.04 6.42
N LEU A 39 -19.53 -5.77 6.45
CA LEU A 39 -20.53 -5.74 5.37
C LEU A 39 -21.18 -4.36 5.22
N VAL A 40 -21.49 -3.68 6.33
CA VAL A 40 -22.02 -2.31 6.30
C VAL A 40 -21.00 -1.34 5.70
N THR A 41 -19.73 -1.40 6.15
CA THR A 41 -18.69 -0.51 5.61
C THR A 41 -18.40 -0.79 4.14
N ILE A 42 -18.35 -2.05 3.71
CA ILE A 42 -18.21 -2.45 2.31
C ILE A 42 -19.39 -1.90 1.50
N GLY A 43 -20.63 -2.12 1.94
CA GLY A 43 -21.83 -1.62 1.27
C GLY A 43 -21.83 -0.09 1.12
N PHE A 44 -21.43 0.62 2.19
CA PHE A 44 -21.30 2.06 2.17
C PHE A 44 -20.22 2.55 1.19
N HIS A 45 -19.05 1.89 1.15
CA HIS A 45 -18.00 2.21 0.19
C HIS A 45 -18.41 1.91 -1.25
N VAL A 46 -19.11 0.80 -1.50
CA VAL A 46 -19.70 0.51 -2.82
C VAL A 46 -20.68 1.61 -3.22
N TYR A 47 -21.57 2.03 -2.32
CA TYR A 47 -22.50 3.14 -2.55
C TYR A 47 -21.76 4.43 -2.93
N LEU A 48 -20.80 4.88 -2.13
CA LEU A 48 -19.99 6.07 -2.44
C LEU A 48 -19.21 5.91 -3.75
N GLY A 49 -18.68 4.72 -4.02
CA GLY A 49 -17.97 4.37 -5.25
C GLY A 49 -18.83 4.54 -6.50
N THR A 50 -20.12 4.24 -6.44
CA THR A 50 -21.05 4.46 -7.57
C THR A 50 -21.39 5.93 -7.79
N ARG A 51 -21.31 6.76 -6.74
CA ARG A 51 -21.58 8.21 -6.81
C ARG A 51 -20.41 9.01 -7.38
N ILE A 52 -19.18 8.50 -7.29
CA ILE A 52 -18.03 9.10 -7.97
C ILE A 52 -18.26 9.01 -9.48
N ARG A 53 -18.23 10.14 -10.19
CA ARG A 53 -18.22 10.12 -11.65
C ARG A 53 -16.83 9.77 -12.15
N ARG A 54 -16.73 9.03 -13.26
CA ARG A 54 -15.46 8.86 -13.96
C ARG A 54 -14.86 10.25 -14.21
N PRO A 55 -13.59 10.48 -13.90
CA PRO A 55 -12.85 11.56 -14.54
C PRO A 55 -12.81 11.25 -16.05
N GLY A 56 -13.82 11.68 -16.80
CA GLY A 56 -13.91 11.43 -18.24
C GLY A 56 -12.76 12.11 -18.98
N ASN A 57 -12.28 11.53 -20.08
CA ASN A 57 -11.26 12.04 -21.03
C ASN A 57 -10.01 12.79 -20.48
N ILE A 58 -9.76 12.79 -19.17
CA ILE A 58 -8.59 13.43 -18.54
C ILE A 58 -7.30 12.68 -18.88
N PHE A 59 -7.42 11.44 -19.36
CA PHE A 59 -6.29 10.55 -19.64
C PHE A 59 -5.34 11.03 -20.74
N THR A 60 -5.77 11.94 -21.63
CA THR A 60 -5.04 12.24 -22.87
C THR A 60 -4.49 13.65 -22.98
N SER A 61 -4.87 14.62 -22.14
CA SER A 61 -4.51 16.02 -22.41
C SER A 61 -3.35 16.59 -21.61
N ILE A 62 -2.94 16.02 -20.47
CA ILE A 62 -1.95 16.67 -19.60
C ILE A 62 -0.95 15.67 -19.01
N ALA A 63 0.27 15.70 -19.54
CA ALA A 63 1.41 14.94 -19.00
C ALA A 63 2.02 15.66 -17.77
N PRO A 64 2.47 14.91 -16.74
CA PRO A 64 2.99 15.49 -15.49
C PRO A 64 4.41 16.04 -15.57
N PHE A 65 5.17 15.65 -16.60
CA PHE A 65 6.55 16.10 -16.81
C PHE A 65 6.84 16.22 -18.31
N SER A 66 7.77 17.12 -18.67
CA SER A 66 8.49 17.03 -19.94
C SER A 66 9.52 15.89 -19.89
N GLU A 67 9.91 15.33 -21.04
CA GLU A 67 10.91 14.24 -21.08
C GLU A 67 12.29 14.65 -20.54
N LYS A 68 12.74 15.85 -20.91
CA LYS A 68 13.98 16.42 -20.36
C LYS A 68 13.86 16.65 -18.85
N GLY A 69 12.68 17.08 -18.40
CA GLY A 69 12.38 17.21 -16.98
C GLY A 69 12.44 15.86 -16.26
N ALA A 70 11.87 14.81 -16.85
CA ALA A 70 11.92 13.46 -16.30
C ALA A 70 13.37 12.97 -16.13
N LEU A 71 14.23 13.11 -17.14
CA LEU A 71 15.63 12.72 -17.00
C LEU A 71 16.32 13.47 -15.85
N ARG A 72 16.12 14.80 -15.74
CA ARG A 72 16.71 15.61 -14.67
C ARG A 72 16.23 15.18 -13.28
N VAL A 73 14.93 14.91 -13.11
CA VAL A 73 14.38 14.44 -11.83
C VAL A 73 14.92 13.05 -11.48
N THR A 74 15.04 12.15 -12.47
CA THR A 74 15.65 10.83 -12.24
C THR A 74 17.10 10.97 -11.76
N LEU A 75 17.91 11.80 -12.42
CA LEU A 75 19.29 12.04 -12.00
C LEU A 75 19.36 12.63 -10.58
N PHE A 76 18.46 13.56 -10.24
CA PHE A 76 18.36 14.11 -8.90
C PHE A 76 18.01 13.03 -7.85
N VAL A 77 17.00 12.20 -8.11
CA VAL A 77 16.60 11.10 -7.21
C VAL A 77 17.76 10.11 -7.01
N TYR A 78 18.49 9.76 -8.06
CA TYR A 78 19.64 8.87 -7.96
C TYR A 78 20.85 9.50 -7.26
N ALA A 79 21.05 10.81 -7.38
CA ALA A 79 22.04 11.52 -6.58
C ALA A 79 21.70 11.43 -5.09
N LEU A 80 20.42 11.55 -4.72
CA LEU A 80 19.98 11.37 -3.33
C LEU A 80 20.16 9.93 -2.84
N TRP A 81 19.83 8.92 -3.66
CA TRP A 81 20.11 7.52 -3.33
C TRP A 81 21.61 7.26 -3.14
N ALA A 82 22.46 7.85 -3.99
CA ALA A 82 23.90 7.74 -3.86
C ALA A 82 24.39 8.29 -2.51
N CYS A 83 23.87 9.45 -2.07
CA CYS A 83 24.16 9.97 -0.73
C CYS A 83 23.78 9.00 0.38
N GLU A 84 22.62 8.33 0.30
CA GLU A 84 22.23 7.33 1.30
C GLU A 84 23.10 6.07 1.26
N PHE A 85 23.49 5.61 0.07
CA PHE A 85 24.39 4.47 -0.07
C PHE A 85 25.77 4.79 0.50
N MET A 86 26.28 6.01 0.28
CA MET A 86 27.54 6.45 0.88
C MET A 86 27.45 6.52 2.40
N TYR A 87 26.38 7.12 2.93
CA TYR A 87 26.14 7.20 4.38
C TYR A 87 26.01 5.82 5.04
N ALA A 88 25.29 4.90 4.39
CA ALA A 88 25.11 3.54 4.87
C ALA A 88 26.35 2.65 4.67
N GLY A 89 27.39 3.13 3.99
CA GLY A 89 28.59 2.37 3.65
C GLY A 89 28.34 1.22 2.67
N GLY A 90 27.39 1.38 1.75
CA GLY A 90 27.08 0.43 0.67
C GLY A 90 25.58 0.27 0.40
N ILE A 91 25.28 -0.52 -0.64
CA ILE A 91 23.90 -0.79 -1.09
C ILE A 91 23.30 -1.96 -0.30
N PRO A 92 22.12 -1.82 0.32
CA PRO A 92 21.51 -2.88 1.14
C PRO A 92 21.43 -4.26 0.48
N LEU A 93 20.98 -4.31 -0.78
CA LEU A 93 20.90 -5.57 -1.53
C LEU A 93 22.27 -6.25 -1.67
N MET A 94 23.31 -5.48 -1.98
CA MET A 94 24.68 -6.02 -2.12
C MET A 94 25.21 -6.55 -0.79
N LYS A 95 24.95 -5.83 0.32
CA LYS A 95 25.35 -6.28 1.66
C LYS A 95 24.70 -7.61 2.04
N LEU A 96 23.42 -7.77 1.71
CA LEU A 96 22.70 -9.03 1.93
C LEU A 96 23.24 -10.17 1.06
N LEU A 97 23.51 -9.92 -0.23
CA LEU A 97 24.06 -10.93 -1.14
C LEU A 97 25.49 -11.36 -0.74
N LEU A 98 26.27 -10.45 -0.17
CA LEU A 98 27.63 -10.71 0.32
C LEU A 98 27.67 -11.26 1.76
N ASN A 99 26.52 -11.61 2.35
CA ASN A 99 26.38 -12.11 3.72
C ASN A 99 27.04 -11.21 4.80
N GLN A 100 27.06 -9.89 4.57
CA GLN A 100 27.57 -8.95 5.57
C GLN A 100 26.53 -8.75 6.70
N PRO A 101 26.96 -8.61 7.97
CA PRO A 101 26.06 -8.33 9.08
C PRO A 101 25.47 -6.92 8.91
N TYR A 102 24.28 -6.83 8.32
CA TYR A 102 23.62 -5.57 8.01
C TYR A 102 22.14 -5.60 8.38
N ASN A 103 21.72 -4.65 9.21
CA ASN A 103 20.32 -4.45 9.49
C ASN A 103 19.72 -3.45 8.47
N TYR A 104 19.02 -3.98 7.47
CA TYR A 104 18.37 -3.17 6.45
C TYR A 104 17.31 -2.20 7.02
N ARG A 105 16.84 -2.41 8.25
CA ARG A 105 15.85 -1.53 8.90
C ARG A 105 16.43 -0.21 9.39
N THR A 106 17.76 -0.10 9.50
CA THR A 106 18.45 1.14 9.88
C THR A 106 19.04 1.87 8.67
N PHE A 107 18.62 1.50 7.46
CA PHE A 107 19.08 2.13 6.24
C PHE A 107 18.52 3.56 6.10
N GLY A 108 19.36 4.46 5.60
CA GLY A 108 19.00 5.82 5.23
C GLY A 108 19.38 6.89 6.23
N ILE A 109 19.47 8.13 5.75
CA ILE A 109 19.73 9.29 6.60
C ILE A 109 18.39 9.70 7.24
N PRO A 110 18.32 9.90 8.58
CA PRO A 110 17.08 10.30 9.24
C PRO A 110 16.43 11.52 8.58
N SER A 111 15.11 11.49 8.40
CA SER A 111 14.30 12.48 7.66
C SER A 111 14.52 12.50 6.15
N LEU A 112 15.77 12.49 5.66
CA LEU A 112 16.05 12.47 4.22
C LEU A 112 15.55 11.17 3.56
N HIS A 113 15.73 10.03 4.22
CA HIS A 113 15.24 8.74 3.75
C HIS A 113 13.74 8.73 3.48
N VAL A 114 12.96 9.34 4.39
CA VAL A 114 11.50 9.44 4.26
C VAL A 114 11.13 10.22 3.01
N PHE A 115 11.80 11.35 2.78
CA PHE A 115 11.61 12.15 1.56
C PHE A 115 11.98 11.36 0.31
N ILE A 116 13.15 10.71 0.27
CA ILE A 116 13.62 9.98 -0.91
C ILE A 116 12.64 8.84 -1.25
N VAL A 117 12.27 8.01 -0.26
CA VAL A 117 11.35 6.88 -0.48
C VAL A 117 10.00 7.36 -1.00
N THR A 118 9.42 8.38 -0.36
CA THR A 118 8.07 8.85 -0.69
C THR A 118 8.05 9.61 -2.01
N PHE A 119 9.01 10.51 -2.25
CA PHE A 119 9.14 11.24 -3.50
C PHE A 119 9.45 10.30 -4.67
N SER A 120 10.41 9.38 -4.50
CA SER A 120 10.75 8.39 -5.53
C SER A 120 9.57 7.50 -5.88
N SER A 121 8.75 7.11 -4.91
CA SER A 121 7.53 6.33 -5.16
C SER A 121 6.51 7.10 -5.97
N PHE A 122 6.16 8.32 -5.54
CA PHE A 122 5.28 9.21 -6.29
C PHE A 122 5.80 9.45 -7.72
N TYR A 123 7.09 9.77 -7.84
CA TYR A 123 7.73 10.05 -9.12
C TYR A 123 7.73 8.84 -10.06
N THR A 124 7.91 7.62 -9.53
CA THR A 124 7.81 6.37 -10.30
C THR A 124 6.43 6.23 -10.93
N VAL A 125 5.35 6.54 -10.19
CA VAL A 125 3.98 6.51 -10.72
C VAL A 125 3.78 7.60 -11.78
N CYS A 126 4.37 8.79 -11.61
CA CYS A 126 4.32 9.84 -12.63
C CYS A 126 5.11 9.50 -13.90
N LEU A 127 6.25 8.81 -13.80
CA LEU A 127 6.98 8.30 -14.96
C LEU A 127 6.13 7.32 -15.75
N PHE A 128 5.42 6.42 -15.06
CA PHE A 128 4.51 5.50 -15.73
C PHE A 128 3.33 6.23 -16.39
N HIS A 129 2.78 7.25 -15.73
CA HIS A 129 1.78 8.14 -16.32
C HIS A 129 2.30 8.78 -17.62
N LEU A 130 3.49 9.38 -17.57
CA LEU A 130 4.13 9.99 -18.73
C LEU A 130 4.39 8.97 -19.86
N TYR A 131 4.76 7.73 -19.52
CA TYR A 131 4.91 6.66 -20.50
C TYR A 131 3.57 6.30 -21.17
N LEU A 132 2.48 6.17 -20.39
CA LEU A 132 1.16 5.87 -20.95
C LEU A 132 0.67 6.97 -21.90
N SER A 133 0.96 8.23 -21.60
CA SER A 133 0.59 9.39 -22.44
C SER A 133 1.50 9.57 -23.66
N SER A 134 2.82 9.40 -23.52
CA SER A 134 3.80 9.69 -24.60
C SER A 134 4.21 8.46 -25.43
N ARG A 135 4.05 7.25 -24.89
CA ARG A 135 4.49 5.95 -25.44
C ARG A 135 5.97 5.86 -25.79
N ARG A 136 6.81 6.76 -25.28
CA ARG A 136 8.26 6.75 -25.55
C ARG A 136 9.00 5.73 -24.70
N ARG A 137 9.82 4.89 -25.36
CA ARG A 137 10.59 3.81 -24.71
C ARG A 137 11.56 4.31 -23.64
N ILE A 138 12.17 5.50 -23.82
CA ILE A 138 13.09 6.07 -22.84
C ILE A 138 12.40 6.30 -21.48
N ILE A 139 11.14 6.73 -21.47
CA ILE A 139 10.38 6.96 -20.22
C ILE A 139 10.06 5.64 -19.53
N LEU A 140 9.79 4.58 -20.29
CA LEU A 140 9.64 3.23 -19.74
C LEU A 140 10.93 2.75 -19.08
N VAL A 141 12.10 3.00 -19.68
CA VAL A 141 13.39 2.67 -19.08
C VAL A 141 13.59 3.45 -17.78
N LEU A 142 13.32 4.76 -17.76
CA LEU A 142 13.40 5.57 -16.53
C LEU A 142 12.46 5.04 -15.43
N TYR A 143 11.24 4.62 -15.80
CA TYR A 143 10.30 3.99 -14.88
C TYR A 143 10.87 2.69 -14.28
N LEU A 144 11.37 1.78 -15.12
CA LEU A 144 11.92 0.49 -14.67
C LEU A 144 13.14 0.69 -13.77
N VAL A 145 14.01 1.66 -14.09
CA VAL A 145 15.16 2.03 -13.27
C VAL A 145 14.69 2.50 -11.89
N ASN A 146 13.74 3.44 -11.80
CA ASN A 146 13.22 3.91 -10.51
C ASN A 146 12.46 2.82 -9.74
N LEU A 147 11.76 1.91 -10.43
CA LEU A 147 11.13 0.75 -9.81
C LEU A 147 12.18 -0.20 -9.21
N PHE A 148 13.31 -0.38 -9.88
CA PHE A 148 14.43 -1.18 -9.41
C PHE A 148 15.11 -0.59 -8.17
N ALA A 149 15.04 0.73 -7.95
CA ALA A 149 15.55 1.35 -6.72
C ALA A 149 14.93 0.75 -5.45
N ALA A 150 13.63 0.41 -5.48
CA ALA A 150 12.95 -0.26 -4.35
C ALA A 150 13.57 -1.64 -4.03
N ILE A 151 14.07 -2.35 -5.05
CA ILE A 151 14.75 -3.65 -4.89
C ILE A 151 16.15 -3.44 -4.31
N LEU A 152 16.88 -2.42 -4.76
CA LEU A 152 18.23 -2.10 -4.26
C LEU A 152 18.25 -1.82 -2.75
N ILE A 153 17.21 -1.16 -2.24
CA ILE A 153 17.06 -0.87 -0.81
C ILE A 153 16.35 -1.99 -0.03
N TYR A 154 16.05 -3.12 -0.68
CA TYR A 154 15.33 -4.24 -0.09
C TYR A 154 13.94 -3.89 0.49
N ASN A 155 13.26 -2.89 -0.11
CA ASN A 155 11.96 -2.41 0.34
C ASN A 155 10.82 -2.99 -0.50
N ARG A 156 10.32 -4.16 -0.04
CA ARG A 156 9.22 -4.88 -0.70
C ARG A 156 7.92 -4.08 -0.71
N GLY A 157 7.65 -3.31 0.35
CA GLY A 157 6.46 -2.47 0.47
C GLY A 157 6.43 -1.40 -0.61
N MET A 158 7.52 -0.66 -0.77
CA MET A 158 7.69 0.34 -1.83
C MET A 158 7.50 -0.27 -3.23
N PHE A 159 8.12 -1.44 -3.48
CA PHE A 159 8.00 -2.12 -4.77
C PHE A 159 6.55 -2.50 -5.11
N LEU A 160 5.86 -3.21 -4.20
CA LEU A 160 4.47 -3.61 -4.39
C LEU A 160 3.55 -2.41 -4.53
N PHE A 161 3.76 -1.38 -3.73
CA PHE A 161 2.94 -0.17 -3.75
C PHE A 161 3.07 0.59 -5.08
N ASN A 162 4.29 0.71 -5.62
CA ASN A 162 4.53 1.32 -6.93
C ASN A 162 3.93 0.49 -8.07
N LEU A 163 4.04 -0.85 -7.99
CA LEU A 163 3.48 -1.75 -8.99
C LEU A 163 1.94 -1.70 -8.99
N SER A 164 1.31 -1.76 -7.81
CA SER A 164 -0.14 -1.64 -7.65
C SER A 164 -0.66 -0.28 -8.12
N SER A 165 0.04 0.82 -7.80
CA SER A 165 -0.33 2.16 -8.28
C SER A 165 -0.24 2.26 -9.79
N SER A 166 0.84 1.71 -10.37
CA SER A 166 1.01 1.65 -11.83
C SER A 166 -0.07 0.79 -12.49
N PHE A 167 -0.46 -0.32 -11.86
CA PHE A 167 -1.54 -1.18 -12.33
C PHE A 167 -2.91 -0.47 -12.32
N PHE A 168 -3.27 0.22 -11.24
CA PHE A 168 -4.50 1.01 -11.20
C PHE A 168 -4.48 2.13 -12.22
N LEU A 169 -3.35 2.80 -12.39
CA LEU A 169 -3.17 3.82 -13.41
C LEU A 169 -3.37 3.24 -14.83
N LEU A 170 -2.80 2.06 -15.11
CA LEU A 170 -3.02 1.33 -16.36
C LEU A 170 -4.50 1.00 -16.58
N LEU A 171 -5.18 0.48 -15.57
CA LEU A 171 -6.61 0.15 -15.70
C LEU A 171 -7.49 1.39 -15.90
N MET A 172 -7.12 2.54 -15.32
CA MET A 172 -7.80 3.81 -15.58
C MET A 172 -7.52 4.32 -17.01
N SER A 173 -6.38 3.96 -17.60
CA SER A 173 -5.98 4.37 -18.97
C SER A 173 -6.76 3.72 -20.08
N VAL A 174 -7.28 2.53 -19.80
CA VAL A 174 -7.93 1.71 -20.81
C VAL A 174 -9.44 1.92 -20.75
N ASN A 175 -10.04 2.31 -21.88
CA ASN A 175 -11.48 2.51 -21.98
C ASN A 175 -12.29 1.23 -21.72
N ARG A 176 -11.79 0.08 -22.20
CA ARG A 176 -12.37 -1.25 -22.01
C ARG A 176 -11.27 -2.29 -21.78
N ILE A 177 -11.39 -3.07 -20.71
CA ILE A 177 -10.45 -4.15 -20.41
C ILE A 177 -10.54 -5.18 -21.55
N PRO A 178 -9.45 -5.42 -22.30
CA PRO A 178 -9.48 -6.36 -23.43
C PRO A 178 -9.76 -7.78 -22.93
N ARG A 179 -10.49 -8.57 -23.72
CA ARG A 179 -10.95 -9.92 -23.32
C ARG A 179 -9.82 -10.83 -22.86
N ILE A 180 -8.63 -10.72 -23.46
CA ILE A 180 -7.45 -11.50 -23.07
C ILE A 180 -7.04 -11.29 -21.60
N TRP A 181 -7.31 -10.11 -21.02
CA TRP A 181 -6.99 -9.82 -19.62
C TRP A 181 -7.91 -10.52 -18.63
N TRP A 182 -9.11 -10.93 -19.06
CA TRP A 182 -10.05 -11.67 -18.21
C TRP A 182 -9.51 -13.05 -17.83
N LEU A 183 -8.70 -13.65 -18.72
CA LEU A 183 -7.97 -14.89 -18.42
C LEU A 183 -6.56 -14.60 -17.89
N ALA A 184 -5.85 -13.64 -18.50
CA ALA A 184 -4.45 -13.39 -18.14
C ALA A 184 -4.31 -12.86 -16.70
N LEU A 185 -5.22 -12.01 -16.21
CA LEU A 185 -5.11 -11.48 -14.85
C LEU A 185 -5.27 -12.56 -13.78
N PRO A 186 -6.35 -13.38 -13.74
CA PRO A 186 -6.46 -14.46 -12.77
C PRO A 186 -5.32 -15.47 -12.84
N VAL A 187 -4.90 -15.86 -14.06
CA VAL A 187 -3.79 -16.80 -14.24
C VAL A 187 -2.48 -16.19 -13.72
N SER A 188 -2.19 -14.94 -14.06
CA SER A 188 -0.99 -14.24 -13.57
C SER A 188 -0.99 -14.11 -12.05
N LEU A 189 -2.15 -13.85 -11.44
CA LEU A 189 -2.30 -13.77 -9.99
C LEU A 189 -2.06 -15.14 -9.35
N ALA A 190 -2.65 -16.21 -9.89
CA ALA A 190 -2.42 -17.57 -9.39
C ALA A 190 -0.94 -17.96 -9.45
N VAL A 191 -0.27 -17.71 -10.59
CA VAL A 191 1.17 -17.95 -10.74
C VAL A 191 1.99 -17.13 -9.75
N LEU A 192 1.65 -15.84 -9.58
CA LEU A 192 2.36 -14.95 -8.65
C LEU A 192 2.20 -15.42 -7.20
N LEU A 193 1.00 -15.80 -6.78
CA LEU A 193 0.73 -16.32 -5.43
C LEU A 193 1.45 -17.65 -5.18
N TYR A 194 1.52 -18.53 -6.19
CA TYR A 194 2.29 -19.76 -6.13
C TYR A 194 3.80 -19.48 -5.97
N LEU A 195 4.37 -18.64 -6.83
CA LEU A 195 5.79 -18.27 -6.78
C LEU A 195 6.14 -17.56 -5.46
N PHE A 196 5.23 -16.73 -4.95
CA PHE A 196 5.38 -16.12 -3.62
C PHE A 196 5.50 -17.19 -2.52
N GLY A 197 4.68 -18.24 -2.59
CA GLY A 197 4.75 -19.38 -1.67
C GLY A 197 6.02 -20.22 -1.81
N VAL A 198 6.49 -20.47 -3.03
CA VAL A 198 7.77 -21.16 -3.29
C VAL A 198 8.93 -20.37 -2.68
N LEU A 199 9.01 -19.07 -2.98
CA LEU A 199 10.07 -18.19 -2.47
C LEU A 199 10.01 -18.04 -0.95
N GLY A 200 8.81 -17.95 -0.38
CA GLY A 200 8.59 -17.92 1.07
C GLY A 200 9.11 -19.19 1.75
N SER A 201 8.74 -20.36 1.22
CA SER A 201 9.15 -21.66 1.75
C SER A 201 10.65 -21.89 1.61
N LEU A 202 11.25 -21.46 0.49
CA LEU A 202 12.69 -21.48 0.28
C LEU A 202 13.43 -20.64 1.32
N ARG A 203 12.95 -19.43 1.60
CA ARG A 203 13.54 -18.55 2.63
C ARG A 203 13.51 -19.22 4.01
N VAL A 204 12.33 -19.67 4.43
CA VAL A 204 12.14 -20.28 5.75
C VAL A 204 12.98 -21.57 5.89
N SER A 205 13.07 -22.38 4.83
CA SER A 205 13.93 -23.57 4.81
C SER A 205 15.42 -23.22 4.95
N ARG A 206 15.89 -22.18 4.25
CA ARG A 206 17.29 -21.70 4.33
C ARG A 206 17.62 -21.12 5.70
N GLU A 207 16.74 -20.32 6.27
CA GLU A 207 16.88 -19.76 7.63
C GLU A 207 16.98 -20.90 8.67
N ALA A 208 16.20 -21.98 8.48
CA ALA A 208 16.25 -23.18 9.31
C ALA A 208 17.37 -24.17 8.96
N ARG A 209 18.24 -23.87 7.97
CA ARG A 209 19.28 -24.76 7.43
C ARG A 209 18.77 -26.15 7.03
N LYS A 210 17.55 -26.23 6.49
CA LYS A 210 16.89 -27.45 6.02
C LYS A 210 16.76 -27.45 4.49
N PRO A 211 16.64 -28.63 3.84
CA PRO A 211 16.23 -28.70 2.44
C PRO A 211 14.84 -28.07 2.26
N TYR A 212 14.50 -27.72 1.02
CA TYR A 212 13.21 -27.08 0.71
C TYR A 212 12.05 -27.89 1.31
N THR A 213 11.30 -27.27 2.21
CA THR A 213 10.11 -27.85 2.82
C THR A 213 9.03 -26.79 3.01
N THR A 214 7.79 -27.18 2.72
CA THR A 214 6.59 -26.36 2.98
C THR A 214 6.04 -26.59 4.40
N GLU A 215 6.46 -27.67 5.07
CA GLU A 215 5.91 -28.11 6.36
C GLU A 215 6.21 -27.13 7.49
N LEU A 216 7.42 -26.55 7.51
CA LEU A 216 7.82 -25.63 8.57
C LEU A 216 6.90 -24.39 8.64
N PHE A 217 6.52 -23.86 7.48
CA PHE A 217 5.60 -22.73 7.42
C PHE A 217 4.16 -23.15 7.71
N MET A 218 3.71 -24.31 7.20
CA MET A 218 2.37 -24.84 7.49
C MET A 218 2.16 -25.10 8.99
N GLN A 219 3.19 -25.61 9.70
CA GLN A 219 3.14 -25.80 11.14
C GLN A 219 3.07 -24.46 11.89
N THR A 220 3.86 -23.47 11.45
CA THR A 220 3.86 -22.11 12.03
C THR A 220 2.48 -21.46 11.89
N GLY A 221 1.83 -21.61 10.74
CA GLY A 221 0.47 -21.11 10.50
C GLY A 221 -0.65 -22.07 10.93
N ARG A 222 -0.33 -23.19 11.59
CA ARG A 222 -1.28 -24.26 11.97
C ARG A 222 -2.27 -24.61 10.86
N ALA A 223 -1.75 -25.04 9.71
CA ALA A 223 -2.58 -25.48 8.59
C ALA A 223 -3.50 -26.63 9.02
N ASN A 224 -4.81 -26.49 8.79
CA ASN A 224 -5.79 -27.52 9.12
C ASN A 224 -5.60 -28.76 8.24
N HIS A 225 -5.89 -29.94 8.80
CA HIS A 225 -5.93 -31.21 8.08
C HIS A 225 -6.66 -31.13 6.73
N ARG A 226 -7.81 -30.43 6.66
CA ARG A 226 -8.58 -30.25 5.40
C ARG A 226 -7.74 -29.62 4.29
N PHE A 227 -6.89 -28.65 4.61
CA PHE A 227 -6.00 -28.02 3.63
C PHE A 227 -4.84 -28.94 3.25
N VAL A 228 -4.21 -29.55 4.26
CA VAL A 228 -3.05 -30.45 4.07
C VAL A 228 -3.39 -31.64 3.17
N THR A 229 -4.61 -32.18 3.28
CA THR A 229 -5.09 -33.30 2.45
C THR A 229 -5.80 -32.85 1.17
N SER A 230 -5.88 -31.55 0.89
CA SER A 230 -6.53 -31.04 -0.31
C SER A 230 -5.64 -31.19 -1.55
N HIS A 231 -6.25 -31.05 -2.73
CA HIS A 231 -5.53 -31.00 -4.01
C HIS A 231 -4.89 -29.61 -4.28
N VAL A 232 -5.03 -28.65 -3.36
CA VAL A 232 -4.44 -27.32 -3.51
C VAL A 232 -2.94 -27.39 -3.20
N PRO A 233 -2.07 -26.85 -4.08
CA PRO A 233 -0.64 -26.79 -3.79
C PRO A 233 -0.35 -26.09 -2.47
N ARG A 234 0.52 -26.70 -1.65
CA ARG A 234 0.84 -26.24 -0.29
C ARG A 234 1.42 -24.83 -0.29
N GLU A 235 2.06 -24.41 -1.37
CA GLU A 235 2.60 -23.07 -1.57
C GLU A 235 1.53 -21.97 -1.45
N TYR A 236 0.28 -22.24 -1.82
CA TYR A 236 -0.81 -21.27 -1.68
C TYR A 236 -1.16 -20.94 -0.22
N PHE A 237 -0.68 -21.73 0.74
CA PHE A 237 -0.85 -21.42 2.15
C PHE A 237 -0.22 -20.07 2.54
N TRP A 238 0.89 -19.68 1.89
CA TRP A 238 1.49 -18.36 2.08
C TRP A 238 0.53 -17.23 1.69
N ALA A 239 -0.07 -17.33 0.51
CA ALA A 239 -1.04 -16.36 0.04
C ALA A 239 -2.27 -16.30 0.95
N TYR A 240 -2.78 -17.47 1.33
CA TYR A 240 -3.90 -17.58 2.28
C TYR A 240 -3.59 -16.84 3.58
N ILE A 241 -2.48 -17.16 4.25
CA ILE A 241 -2.12 -16.55 5.53
C ILE A 241 -1.94 -15.03 5.38
N TYR A 242 -1.19 -14.56 4.39
CA TYR A 242 -0.94 -13.12 4.22
C TYR A 242 -2.21 -12.32 3.91
N ILE A 243 -3.18 -12.93 3.22
CA ILE A 243 -4.44 -12.26 2.88
C ILE A 243 -5.42 -12.25 4.07
N SER A 244 -5.46 -13.33 4.85
CA SER A 244 -6.47 -13.55 5.88
C SER A 244 -6.01 -13.19 7.30
N SER A 245 -4.72 -13.24 7.61
CA SER A 245 -4.20 -13.02 8.97
C SER A 245 -4.51 -11.62 9.52
N PRO A 246 -4.55 -10.53 8.72
CA PRO A 246 -4.90 -9.23 9.28
C PRO A 246 -6.35 -9.16 9.77
N LEU A 247 -7.26 -9.86 9.10
CA LEU A 247 -8.64 -10.00 9.57
C LEU A 247 -8.70 -10.89 10.83
N ALA A 248 -7.90 -11.96 10.89
CA ALA A 248 -7.78 -12.80 12.09
C ALA A 248 -7.28 -12.00 13.31
N ASN A 249 -6.29 -11.14 13.09
CA ASN A 249 -5.76 -10.26 14.13
C ASN A 249 -6.75 -9.19 14.57
N LEU A 250 -7.58 -8.67 13.66
CA LEU A 250 -8.68 -7.78 14.02
C LEU A 250 -9.68 -8.51 14.92
N GLN A 251 -10.12 -9.71 14.54
CA GLN A 251 -11.04 -10.50 15.36
C GLN A 251 -10.43 -10.86 16.73
N HIS A 252 -9.16 -11.25 16.75
CA HIS A 252 -8.44 -11.53 18.00
C HIS A 252 -8.35 -10.29 18.89
N THR A 253 -8.13 -9.11 18.31
CA THR A 253 -8.16 -7.84 19.05
C THR A 253 -9.55 -7.58 19.63
N VAL A 254 -10.61 -7.76 18.84
CA VAL A 254 -12.01 -7.61 19.30
C VAL A 254 -12.34 -8.56 20.45
N ASN A 255 -11.79 -9.79 20.42
CA ASN A 255 -12.05 -10.80 21.44
C ASN A 255 -11.29 -10.57 22.75
N THR A 256 -10.09 -9.96 22.69
CA THR A 256 -9.15 -9.96 23.83
C THR A 256 -8.86 -8.60 24.41
N LYS A 257 -9.07 -7.52 23.65
CA LYS A 257 -8.77 -6.17 24.10
C LYS A 257 -10.04 -5.54 24.66
N ASP A 258 -10.00 -5.19 25.94
CA ASP A 258 -10.99 -4.29 26.52
C ASP A 258 -10.62 -2.86 26.13
N ALA A 259 -11.50 -2.17 25.41
CA ALA A 259 -11.29 -0.79 24.99
C ALA A 259 -11.37 0.20 26.16
N GLY A 260 -11.82 -0.25 27.33
CA GLY A 260 -12.04 0.58 28.51
C GLY A 260 -13.04 1.71 28.25
N ASP A 261 -13.18 2.61 29.23
CA ASP A 261 -14.22 3.63 29.15
C ASP A 261 -13.96 4.70 28.07
N PRO A 262 -15.00 5.07 27.31
CA PRO A 262 -14.96 6.18 26.38
C PRO A 262 -14.52 7.50 27.01
N SER A 263 -13.42 8.07 26.53
CA SER A 263 -12.97 9.39 26.99
C SER A 263 -12.52 10.29 25.83
N VAL A 264 -12.60 11.61 26.03
CA VAL A 264 -12.13 12.60 25.05
C VAL A 264 -10.62 12.48 24.83
N GLY A 265 -9.85 12.11 25.87
CA GLY A 265 -8.42 11.85 25.77
C GLY A 265 -8.10 10.70 24.81
N LYS A 266 -8.77 9.55 24.97
CA LYS A 266 -8.60 8.39 24.08
C LYS A 266 -8.99 8.70 22.64
N LEU A 267 -10.03 9.52 22.42
CA LEU A 267 -10.37 10.01 21.08
C LEU A 267 -9.24 10.85 20.47
N ALA A 268 -8.68 11.79 21.23
CA ALA A 268 -7.57 12.63 20.75
C ALA A 268 -6.32 11.78 20.44
N GLU A 269 -6.00 10.80 21.29
CA GLU A 269 -4.92 9.86 21.06
C GLU A 269 -5.15 8.99 19.83
N MET A 270 -6.38 8.52 19.61
CA MET A 270 -6.74 7.75 18.41
C MET A 270 -6.56 8.60 17.16
N ILE A 271 -7.05 9.85 17.14
CA ILE A 271 -6.86 10.75 15.99
C ILE A 271 -5.36 10.97 15.73
N ASN A 272 -4.60 11.26 16.79
CA ASN A 272 -3.17 11.47 16.69
C ASN A 272 -2.45 10.22 16.15
N ASN A 273 -2.78 9.03 16.64
CA ASN A 273 -2.04 7.82 16.33
C ASN A 273 -2.53 7.05 15.10
N GLU A 274 -3.78 7.21 14.67
CA GLU A 274 -4.36 6.45 13.56
C GLU A 274 -4.70 7.26 12.32
N LEU A 275 -4.91 8.58 12.44
CA LEU A 275 -5.24 9.44 11.31
C LEU A 275 -4.07 10.33 10.87
N LEU A 276 -3.22 10.77 11.81
CA LEU A 276 -2.03 11.52 11.45
C LEU A 276 -0.90 10.62 10.97
N MET A 277 -0.02 11.19 10.16
CA MET A 277 1.19 10.51 9.70
C MET A 277 2.13 10.26 10.89
N ASP A 278 2.69 9.05 10.98
CA ASP A 278 3.43 8.60 12.16
C ASP A 278 4.64 9.48 12.52
N PHE A 279 5.23 10.22 11.58
CA PHE A 279 6.29 11.18 11.89
C PHE A 279 5.81 12.37 12.74
N ILE A 280 4.54 12.76 12.62
CA ILE A 280 3.89 13.79 13.44
C ILE A 280 3.51 13.17 14.78
N SER A 281 2.81 12.03 14.74
CA SER A 281 2.30 11.35 15.94
C SER A 281 3.42 11.01 16.92
N LYS A 282 4.56 10.50 16.42
CA LYS A 282 5.75 10.19 17.25
C LYS A 282 6.27 11.43 17.99
N ARG A 283 6.26 12.61 17.36
CA ARG A 283 6.70 13.86 17.99
C ARG A 283 5.73 14.32 19.08
N ILE A 284 4.43 14.24 18.81
CA ILE A 284 3.38 14.55 19.80
C ILE A 284 3.49 13.60 20.99
N ASN A 285 3.58 12.29 20.74
CA ASN A 285 3.69 11.28 21.80
C ASN A 285 4.94 11.47 22.65
N THR A 286 6.08 11.77 22.03
CA THR A 286 7.32 12.05 22.77
C THR A 286 7.20 13.30 23.64
N ARG A 287 6.51 14.34 23.14
CA ARG A 287 6.34 15.61 23.86
C ARG A 287 5.40 15.49 25.06
N PHE A 288 4.37 14.66 24.95
CA PHE A 288 3.34 14.48 25.98
C PHE A 288 3.48 13.16 26.75
N HIS A 289 4.55 12.39 26.54
CA HIS A 289 4.79 11.07 27.14
C HIS A 289 3.61 10.10 26.98
N LEU A 290 2.97 10.13 25.81
CA LEU A 290 1.84 9.26 25.48
C LEU A 290 2.37 7.94 24.90
N GLU A 291 1.90 6.82 25.44
CA GLU A 291 2.16 5.51 24.85
C GLU A 291 1.01 5.13 23.91
N PRO A 292 1.29 4.89 22.61
CA PRO A 292 0.24 4.47 21.69
C PRO A 292 -0.35 3.12 22.09
N GLU A 293 -1.68 3.04 22.08
CA GLU A 293 -2.36 1.75 22.19
C GLU A 293 -1.94 0.81 21.05
N LYS A 294 -1.75 -0.45 21.43
CA LYS A 294 -1.38 -1.53 20.52
C LYS A 294 -2.54 -2.50 20.39
N GLU A 295 -2.69 -3.01 19.18
CA GLU A 295 -3.56 -4.11 18.83
C GLU A 295 -3.04 -5.43 19.42
N ASN A 296 -3.95 -6.31 19.81
CA ASN A 296 -3.62 -7.65 20.26
C ASN A 296 -3.61 -8.58 19.05
N THR A 297 -2.44 -8.79 18.45
CA THR A 297 -2.28 -9.77 17.36
C THR A 297 -2.12 -11.18 17.90
N ILE A 298 -2.48 -12.16 17.06
CA ILE A 298 -2.18 -13.56 17.35
C ILE A 298 -0.65 -13.71 17.49
N PRO A 299 -0.16 -14.38 18.56
CA PRO A 299 1.26 -14.57 18.77
C PRO A 299 1.94 -15.27 17.59
N GLY A 300 3.08 -14.73 17.15
CA GLY A 300 3.88 -15.31 16.09
C GLY A 300 4.29 -14.30 15.01
N PRO A 301 4.72 -14.78 13.83
CA PRO A 301 5.23 -13.92 12.76
C PRO A 301 4.15 -13.11 12.02
N PHE A 302 2.87 -13.40 12.26
CA PHE A 302 1.73 -12.78 11.58
C PHE A 302 1.17 -11.63 12.43
N ASN A 303 1.92 -10.54 12.54
CA ASN A 303 1.65 -9.46 13.48
C ASN A 303 1.08 -8.18 12.83
N VAL A 304 0.53 -8.29 11.62
CA VAL A 304 -0.08 -7.15 10.92
C VAL A 304 -1.60 -7.27 10.99
N SER A 305 -2.31 -6.17 11.17
CA SER A 305 -3.76 -6.12 11.32
C SER A 305 -4.38 -5.07 10.41
N THR A 306 -5.70 -5.14 10.21
CA THR A 306 -6.40 -4.17 9.36
C THR A 306 -6.33 -2.74 9.91
N VAL A 307 -6.73 -1.76 9.10
CA VAL A 307 -6.91 -0.35 9.50
C VAL A 307 -7.76 -0.14 10.78
N TYR A 308 -8.63 -1.10 11.14
CA TYR A 308 -9.57 -0.95 12.25
C TYR A 308 -9.04 -1.39 13.62
N ALA A 309 -7.97 -2.18 13.69
CA ALA A 309 -7.63 -2.91 14.91
C ALA A 309 -7.15 -1.99 16.05
N ARG A 310 -6.28 -1.02 15.74
CA ARG A 310 -5.83 -0.03 16.73
C ARG A 310 -6.96 0.90 17.14
N SER A 311 -7.82 1.32 16.20
CA SER A 311 -8.99 2.14 16.51
C SER A 311 -9.95 1.44 17.49
N PHE A 312 -10.12 0.11 17.36
CA PHE A 312 -10.84 -0.68 18.36
C PHE A 312 -10.13 -0.66 19.71
N SER A 313 -8.81 -0.75 19.73
CA SER A 313 -8.03 -0.73 20.98
C SER A 313 -8.15 0.59 21.74
N TYR A 314 -8.29 1.72 21.03
CA TYR A 314 -8.53 3.02 21.66
C TYR A 314 -9.96 3.21 22.14
N TRP A 315 -10.95 2.83 21.34
CA TRP A 315 -12.33 3.26 21.58
C TRP A 315 -13.41 2.25 21.18
N GLY A 316 -13.04 0.97 21.15
CA GLY A 316 -13.93 -0.15 20.86
C GLY A 316 -14.63 0.01 19.50
N TRP A 317 -15.90 -0.41 19.46
CA TRP A 317 -16.72 -0.27 18.26
C TRP A 317 -16.87 1.18 17.79
N ALA A 318 -16.99 2.13 18.71
CA ALA A 318 -17.08 3.55 18.37
C ALA A 318 -15.83 4.02 17.60
N GLY A 319 -14.64 3.60 18.04
CA GLY A 319 -13.38 3.86 17.35
C GLY A 319 -13.35 3.28 15.93
N MET A 320 -13.83 2.05 15.75
CA MET A 320 -13.95 1.44 14.41
C MET A 320 -14.90 2.21 13.49
N PHE A 321 -16.07 2.63 13.97
CA PHE A 321 -17.01 3.44 13.19
C PHE A 321 -16.42 4.80 12.82
N LEU A 322 -15.73 5.46 13.75
CA LEU A 322 -15.05 6.72 13.49
C LEU A 322 -13.96 6.57 12.42
N MET A 323 -13.16 5.51 12.52
CA MET A 323 -12.16 5.19 11.51
C MET A 323 -12.81 4.90 10.16
N ALA A 324 -13.93 4.19 10.11
CA ALA A 324 -14.67 3.95 8.87
C ALA A 324 -15.18 5.25 8.23
N CYS A 325 -15.69 6.19 9.03
CA CYS A 325 -16.08 7.52 8.57
C CYS A 325 -14.86 8.31 8.03
N ALA A 326 -13.72 8.24 8.70
CA ALA A 326 -12.49 8.92 8.27
C ALA A 326 -11.96 8.32 6.95
N VAL A 327 -11.92 6.99 6.83
CA VAL A 327 -11.55 6.28 5.59
C VAL A 327 -12.51 6.66 4.46
N ALA A 328 -13.81 6.77 4.72
CA ALA A 328 -14.77 7.23 3.72
C ALA A 328 -14.58 8.71 3.33
N ALA A 329 -14.16 9.58 4.26
CA ALA A 329 -13.98 11.01 4.00
C ALA A 329 -12.71 11.32 3.16
N ILE A 330 -11.63 10.54 3.32
CA ILE A 330 -10.33 10.83 2.70
C ILE A 330 -10.39 10.97 1.17
N PRO A 331 -10.99 10.04 0.40
CA PRO A 331 -11.04 10.17 -1.06
C PRO A 331 -11.91 11.34 -1.51
N TRP A 332 -13.00 11.60 -0.78
CA TRP A 332 -13.84 12.76 -1.03
C TRP A 332 -13.05 14.07 -0.82
N LEU A 333 -12.33 14.20 0.30
CA LEU A 333 -11.44 15.34 0.59
C LEU A 333 -10.38 15.50 -0.50
N TYR A 334 -9.74 14.40 -0.91
CA TYR A 334 -8.70 14.41 -1.92
C TYR A 334 -9.21 14.93 -3.28
N MET A 335 -10.36 14.42 -3.74
CA MET A 335 -10.96 14.87 -5.01
C MET A 335 -11.51 16.31 -4.95
N ARG A 336 -11.93 16.77 -3.76
CA ARG A 336 -12.41 18.14 -3.54
C ARG A 336 -11.27 19.16 -3.59
N THR A 337 -10.10 18.77 -3.10
CA THR A 337 -8.93 19.65 -2.93
C THR A 337 -8.02 19.67 -4.15
N LEU A 338 -7.81 18.53 -4.82
CA LEU A 338 -7.00 18.45 -6.05
C LEU A 338 -7.92 18.47 -7.27
N PRO A 339 -7.89 19.53 -8.10
CA PRO A 339 -8.77 19.59 -9.26
C PRO A 339 -8.41 18.51 -10.28
N ALA A 340 -9.43 17.95 -10.92
CA ALA A 340 -9.27 16.91 -11.94
C ALA A 340 -8.48 17.39 -13.19
N THR A 341 -8.35 18.70 -13.38
CA THR A 341 -7.51 19.33 -14.41
C THR A 341 -6.01 19.35 -14.05
N SER A 342 -5.64 18.96 -12.84
CA SER A 342 -4.24 18.88 -12.44
C SER A 342 -3.53 17.74 -13.18
N PRO A 343 -2.33 17.97 -13.75
CA PRO A 343 -1.51 16.90 -14.36
C PRO A 343 -1.21 15.75 -13.39
N PHE A 344 -1.18 16.04 -12.09
CA PHE A 344 -0.82 15.08 -11.05
C PHE A 344 -2.04 14.38 -10.44
N PHE A 345 -3.27 14.78 -10.81
CA PHE A 345 -4.50 14.24 -10.25
C PHE A 345 -4.55 12.72 -10.40
N LEU A 346 -4.32 12.23 -11.61
CA LEU A 346 -4.47 10.83 -11.94
C LEU A 346 -3.40 9.95 -11.26
N SER A 347 -2.14 10.41 -11.24
CA SER A 347 -1.06 9.71 -10.52
C SER A 347 -1.39 9.60 -9.02
N GLY A 348 -1.78 10.71 -8.39
CA GLY A 348 -2.13 10.67 -6.96
C GLY A 348 -3.43 9.92 -6.67
N PHE A 349 -4.42 9.94 -7.58
CA PHE A 349 -5.64 9.13 -7.45
C PHE A 349 -5.36 7.62 -7.56
N SER A 350 -4.39 7.21 -8.39
CA SER A 350 -3.93 5.82 -8.46
C SER A 350 -3.17 5.38 -7.20
N ILE A 351 -2.37 6.26 -6.61
CA ILE A 351 -1.73 6.05 -5.31
C ILE A 351 -2.79 5.88 -4.22
N LEU A 352 -3.80 6.74 -4.21
CA LEU A 352 -4.91 6.66 -3.26
C LEU A 352 -5.70 5.35 -3.41
N CYS A 353 -5.93 4.86 -4.63
CA CYS A 353 -6.53 3.54 -4.85
C CYS A 353 -5.68 2.42 -4.24
N THR A 354 -4.36 2.50 -4.38
CA THR A 354 -3.43 1.55 -3.79
C THR A 354 -3.46 1.59 -2.27
N MET A 355 -3.45 2.77 -1.65
CA MET A 355 -3.61 2.89 -0.20
C MET A 355 -4.87 2.17 0.27
N PHE A 356 -5.99 2.40 -0.41
CA PHE A 356 -7.28 1.81 -0.05
C PHE A 356 -7.33 0.30 -0.27
N LEU A 357 -6.64 -0.22 -1.29
CA LEU A 357 -6.45 -1.66 -1.48
C LEU A 357 -5.71 -2.29 -0.28
N PHE A 358 -4.73 -1.57 0.29
CA PHE A 358 -3.90 -2.10 1.37
C PHE A 358 -4.46 -1.86 2.78
N LEU A 359 -5.59 -1.16 2.95
CA LEU A 359 -6.24 -0.96 4.26
C LEU A 359 -6.76 -2.24 4.92
N ALA A 360 -7.04 -3.28 4.13
CA ALA A 360 -7.35 -4.60 4.65
C ALA A 360 -6.13 -5.28 5.29
N PHE A 361 -4.91 -4.82 5.01
CA PHE A 361 -3.67 -5.45 5.49
C PHE A 361 -2.93 -4.61 6.52
N ASP A 362 -3.00 -3.27 6.47
CA ASP A 362 -2.39 -2.36 7.46
C ASP A 362 -3.01 -0.94 7.36
N ASN A 363 -2.81 -0.11 8.39
CA ASN A 363 -3.19 1.30 8.35
C ASN A 363 -2.20 2.13 7.49
N THR A 364 -2.38 2.07 6.17
CA THR A 364 -1.57 2.84 5.21
C THR A 364 -1.75 4.36 5.31
N ILE A 365 -2.83 4.84 5.95
CA ILE A 365 -3.08 6.29 6.13
C ILE A 365 -2.08 6.87 7.14
N ARG A 366 -1.90 6.16 8.27
CA ARG A 366 -0.93 6.54 9.31
C ARG A 366 0.51 6.42 8.83
N PHE A 367 0.84 5.40 8.04
CA PHE A 367 2.22 5.13 7.67
C PHE A 367 2.80 6.18 6.71
N THR A 368 3.73 7.02 7.19
CA THR A 368 4.31 8.14 6.41
C THR A 368 4.91 7.69 5.09
N GLY A 369 5.52 6.50 5.05
CA GLY A 369 6.12 5.96 3.82
C GLY A 369 5.14 5.77 2.66
N PHE A 370 3.83 5.67 2.94
CA PHE A 370 2.77 5.56 1.92
C PHE A 370 1.94 6.84 1.82
N SER A 371 1.46 7.39 2.95
CA SER A 371 0.54 8.53 2.92
C SER A 371 1.19 9.86 2.54
N PHE A 372 2.46 10.08 2.85
CA PHE A 372 3.18 11.31 2.49
C PHE A 372 3.31 11.49 0.97
N GLN A 373 3.25 10.38 0.21
CA GLN A 373 3.28 10.41 -1.26
C GLN A 373 2.11 11.22 -1.85
N LEU A 374 0.97 11.28 -1.15
CA LEU A 374 -0.20 12.03 -1.58
C LEU A 374 -0.04 13.55 -1.46
N LEU A 375 0.97 14.05 -0.72
CA LEU A 375 1.22 15.49 -0.59
C LEU A 375 1.86 16.09 -1.84
N TYR A 376 2.66 15.31 -2.58
CA TYR A 376 3.36 15.78 -3.78
C TYR A 376 2.44 16.23 -4.91
N PRO A 377 1.35 15.51 -5.26
CA PRO A 377 0.36 16.01 -6.22
C PRO A 377 -0.15 17.43 -5.91
N PHE A 378 -0.42 17.73 -4.63
CA PHE A 378 -0.87 19.07 -4.21
C PHE A 378 0.23 20.11 -4.34
N LEU A 379 1.42 19.80 -3.79
CA LEU A 379 2.56 20.71 -3.80
C LEU A 379 2.96 21.07 -5.24
N LEU A 380 3.11 20.07 -6.10
CA LEU A 380 3.52 20.29 -7.49
C LEU A 380 2.42 20.96 -8.31
N HIS A 381 1.14 20.67 -8.05
CA HIS A 381 0.04 21.40 -8.66
C HIS A 381 0.11 22.90 -8.29
N TYR A 382 0.24 23.22 -7.01
CA TYR A 382 0.37 24.60 -6.54
C TYR A 382 1.59 25.31 -7.16
N LEU A 383 2.76 24.66 -7.15
CA LEU A 383 3.99 25.21 -7.73
C LEU A 383 3.85 25.45 -9.23
N SER A 384 3.22 24.52 -9.98
CA SER A 384 3.00 24.65 -11.42
C SER A 384 2.07 25.80 -11.80
N LYS A 385 1.13 26.15 -10.91
CA LYS A 385 0.19 27.27 -11.12
C LYS A 385 0.81 28.62 -10.74
N LYS A 386 1.63 28.65 -9.69
CA LYS A 386 2.21 29.88 -9.15
C LYS A 386 3.44 30.37 -9.92
N PHE A 387 4.24 29.45 -10.47
CA PHE A 387 5.51 29.78 -11.12
C PHE A 387 5.50 29.38 -12.62
N PRO A 388 5.50 30.33 -13.56
CA PRO A 388 5.46 30.03 -15.00
C PRO A 388 6.64 29.18 -15.51
N GLU A 389 7.81 29.31 -14.90
CA GLU A 389 8.98 28.50 -15.25
C GLU A 389 8.82 27.03 -14.87
N THR A 390 8.19 26.76 -13.72
CA THR A 390 7.89 25.39 -13.31
C THR A 390 6.79 24.80 -14.20
N GLN A 391 5.84 25.61 -14.67
CA GLN A 391 4.83 25.18 -15.64
C GLN A 391 5.48 24.63 -16.92
N LYS A 392 6.52 25.30 -17.47
CA LYS A 392 7.27 24.80 -18.63
C LYS A 392 8.03 23.50 -18.36
N PHE A 393 8.46 23.30 -17.12
CA PHE A 393 9.19 22.09 -16.70
C PHE A 393 8.25 20.87 -16.53
N PHE A 394 7.10 21.09 -15.88
CA PHE A 394 6.13 20.06 -15.51
C PHE A 394 5.10 19.79 -16.61
N VAL A 395 4.65 20.80 -17.36
CA VAL A 395 3.56 20.63 -18.35
C VAL A 395 4.12 20.78 -19.76
N ASN A 396 4.14 19.68 -20.51
CA ASN A 396 4.40 19.74 -21.95
C ASN A 396 3.06 19.90 -22.68
N ASN A 397 2.78 21.08 -23.24
CA ASN A 397 1.51 21.43 -23.89
C ASN A 397 1.20 20.66 -25.20
N LYS A 398 1.95 19.60 -25.53
CA LYS A 398 1.73 18.80 -26.73
C LYS A 398 1.89 17.32 -26.40
N VAL A 399 0.79 16.69 -26.00
CA VAL A 399 0.59 15.26 -26.24
C VAL A 399 -0.09 15.16 -27.60
N THR A 400 0.63 14.69 -28.60
CA THR A 400 0.02 14.30 -29.88
C THR A 400 -0.93 13.15 -29.59
N ASN A 401 -2.21 13.33 -29.92
CA ASN A 401 -3.16 12.21 -29.93
C ASN A 401 -2.57 11.08 -30.79
N PRO A 402 -2.68 9.81 -30.35
CA PRO A 402 -2.32 8.67 -31.18
C PRO A 402 -3.14 8.59 -32.46
#